data_AF-A0A831L914-F1
#
_entry.id   AF-A0A831L914-F1
#
_cell.length_a   1.000
_cell.length_b   1.000
_cell.length_c   1.000
_cell.angle_alpha   90.00
_cell.angle_beta   90.00
_cell.angle_gamma   90.00
#
_symmetry.space_group_name_H-M   'P 1'
#
loop_
_entity.id
_entity.type
_entity.pdbx_description
1 polymer ?
#
loop_
_entity_poly.entity_id
_entity_poly.type
_entity_poly.pdbx_seq_one_letter_code
_entity_poly.pdbx_strand_id
1 'polypeptide(L)'
;MQADLALLLTTSLRTIQRDVKEMRHAGIFVPTRGWAQESGHRPALYTRCISHYLDGETPAGVAQKTGISEQRVQKAYRLFADTIILYSRGYNADQILEITGLPSRVAGEFLLLYETTGRRQETRLDDLFSTYTTGISQRPVRT
;
A
#
# COMPACT_ATOMS: atom_id res chain seq x y z
N MET A 1 -15.86 5.02 8.26
CA MET A 1 -15.21 6.24 8.83
C MET A 1 -14.55 5.85 10.15
N GLN A 2 -13.64 6.67 10.72
CA GLN A 2 -13.14 6.44 12.08
C GLN A 2 -14.27 6.51 13.14
N ALA A 3 -15.40 7.15 12.80
CA ALA A 3 -16.62 7.15 13.60
C ALA A 3 -17.23 5.75 13.82
N ASP A 4 -17.06 4.83 12.87
CA ASP A 4 -17.55 3.44 13.04
C ASP A 4 -16.73 2.69 14.11
N LEU A 5 -15.42 2.95 14.17
CA LEU A 5 -14.55 2.40 15.21
C LEU A 5 -14.84 3.01 16.57
N ALA A 6 -15.15 4.31 16.62
CA ALA A 6 -15.59 4.99 17.84
C ALA A 6 -16.88 4.36 18.39
N LEU A 7 -17.84 4.06 17.50
CA LEU A 7 -19.10 3.41 17.85
C LEU A 7 -18.88 1.95 18.33
N LEU A 8 -18.06 1.18 17.63
CA LEU A 8 -17.74 -0.22 17.96
C LEU A 8 -16.97 -0.38 19.27
N LEU A 9 -16.01 0.52 19.53
CA LEU A 9 -15.16 0.49 20.72
C LEU A 9 -15.76 1.29 21.88
N THR A 10 -16.99 1.79 21.72
CA THR A 10 -17.70 2.63 22.71
C THR A 10 -16.83 3.79 23.22
N THR A 11 -16.06 4.40 22.32
CA THR A 11 -15.09 5.44 22.65
C THR A 11 -15.30 6.67 21.81
N SER A 12 -14.65 7.77 22.17
CA SER A 12 -14.75 9.01 21.41
C SER A 12 -13.91 8.95 20.13
N LEU A 13 -14.36 9.64 19.07
CA LEU A 13 -13.59 9.81 17.83
C LEU A 13 -12.19 10.38 18.10
N ARG A 14 -12.06 11.27 19.10
CA ARG A 14 -10.79 11.87 19.52
C ARG A 14 -9.83 10.83 20.09
N THR A 15 -10.35 9.86 20.84
CA THR A 15 -9.57 8.74 21.39
C THR A 15 -9.05 7.86 20.25
N ILE A 16 -9.92 7.50 19.30
CA ILE A 16 -9.52 6.74 18.09
C ILE A 16 -8.43 7.48 17.31
N GLN A 17 -8.58 8.79 17.09
CA GLN A 17 -7.58 9.59 16.38
C GLN A 17 -6.24 9.66 17.11
N ARG A 18 -6.27 9.84 18.43
CA ARG A 18 -5.07 9.82 19.26
C ARG A 18 -4.37 8.47 19.18
N ASP A 19 -5.12 7.38 19.36
CA ASP A 19 -4.56 6.03 19.38
C ASP A 19 -4.03 5.64 17.99
N VAL A 20 -4.72 6.03 16.91
CA VAL A 20 -4.21 5.90 15.52
C VAL A 20 -2.93 6.70 15.33
N LYS A 21 -2.84 7.90 15.90
CA LYS A 21 -1.62 8.72 15.83
C LYS A 21 -0.47 8.10 16.63
N GLU A 22 -0.74 7.58 17.82
CA GLU A 22 0.25 6.87 18.65
C GLU A 22 0.72 5.58 17.97
N MET A 23 -0.21 4.78 17.41
CA MET A 23 0.12 3.59 16.62
C MET A 23 0.99 3.96 15.42
N ARG A 24 0.68 5.03 14.69
CA ARG A 24 1.53 5.53 13.60
C ARG A 24 2.91 5.98 14.08
N HIS A 25 3.00 6.64 15.23
CA HIS A 25 4.28 7.01 15.84
C HIS A 25 5.10 5.80 16.29
N ALA A 26 4.43 4.71 16.65
CA ALA A 26 5.05 3.42 16.97
C ALA A 26 5.37 2.58 15.72
N GLY A 27 5.29 3.15 14.51
CA GLY A 27 5.58 2.45 13.26
C GLY A 27 4.49 1.47 12.81
N ILE A 28 3.33 1.49 13.45
CA ILE A 28 2.18 0.62 13.13
C ILE A 28 1.30 1.35 12.11
N PHE A 29 1.23 0.81 10.89
CA PHE A 29 0.34 1.32 9.87
C PHE A 29 -1.10 0.89 10.17
N VAL A 30 -2.00 1.86 10.35
CA VAL A 30 -3.42 1.61 10.58
C VAL A 30 -4.22 2.05 9.34
N PRO A 31 -4.61 1.11 8.46
CA PRO A 31 -5.42 1.40 7.27
C PRO A 31 -6.86 1.71 7.68
N THR A 32 -7.12 2.93 8.14
CA THR A 32 -8.50 3.38 8.39
C THR A 32 -9.12 3.91 7.10
N ARG A 33 -10.43 3.69 6.87
CA ARG A 33 -11.17 4.31 5.75
C ARG A 33 -10.99 5.84 5.68
N GLY A 34 -10.75 6.49 6.83
CA GLY A 34 -10.49 7.93 6.92
C GLY A 34 -9.12 8.35 6.42
N TRP A 35 -8.12 7.46 6.35
CA TRP A 35 -6.76 7.81 5.90
C TRP A 35 -6.73 8.30 4.45
N ALA A 36 -7.55 7.70 3.57
CA ALA A 36 -7.68 8.13 2.18
C ALA A 36 -8.38 9.51 2.04
N GLN A 37 -9.30 9.82 2.96
CA GLN A 37 -10.11 11.04 2.96
C GLN A 37 -9.42 12.21 3.68
N GLU A 38 -8.72 11.95 4.79
CA GLU A 38 -7.95 12.93 5.57
C GLU A 38 -6.73 13.46 4.81
N SER A 39 -6.19 12.67 3.88
CA SER A 39 -4.95 13.05 3.22
C SER A 39 -5.14 14.26 2.31
N GLY A 40 -6.27 14.43 1.61
CA GLY A 40 -6.45 15.52 0.63
C GLY A 40 -5.31 15.65 -0.40
N HIS A 41 -4.43 14.65 -0.47
CA HIS A 41 -3.11 14.74 -1.03
C HIS A 41 -3.05 13.82 -2.23
N ARG A 42 -2.43 14.33 -3.30
CA ARG A 42 -2.19 13.57 -4.51
C ARG A 42 -1.40 12.31 -4.13
N PRO A 43 -1.87 11.10 -4.49
CA PRO A 43 -1.11 9.87 -4.20
C PRO A 43 0.29 9.97 -4.80
N ALA A 44 1.26 9.35 -4.13
CA ALA A 44 2.63 9.35 -4.56
C ALA A 44 2.75 8.80 -5.99
N LEU A 45 3.80 9.23 -6.68
CA LEU A 45 4.00 8.88 -8.08
C LEU A 45 4.05 7.35 -8.30
N TYR A 46 4.69 6.62 -7.37
CA TYR A 46 4.73 5.16 -7.42
C TYR A 46 3.36 4.53 -7.18
N THR A 47 2.58 5.05 -6.24
CA THR A 47 1.21 4.59 -5.98
C THR A 47 0.34 4.75 -7.21
N ARG A 48 0.45 5.88 -7.90
CA ARG A 48 -0.25 6.13 -9.17
C ARG A 48 0.14 5.13 -10.26
N CYS A 49 1.42 4.78 -10.37
CA CYS A 49 1.87 3.78 -11.34
C CYS A 49 1.20 2.42 -11.09
N ILE A 50 1.10 2.00 -9.82
CA ILE A 50 0.42 0.76 -9.46
C ILE A 50 -1.07 0.85 -9.74
N SER A 51 -1.73 1.97 -9.42
CA SER A 51 -3.15 2.15 -9.73
C SER A 51 -3.44 1.98 -11.24
N HIS A 52 -2.63 2.61 -12.10
CA HIS A 52 -2.78 2.45 -13.55
C HIS A 52 -2.55 1.01 -14.04
N TYR A 53 -1.55 0.32 -13.46
CA TYR A 53 -1.30 -1.09 -13.76
C TYR A 53 -2.49 -1.99 -13.40
N LEU A 54 -3.05 -1.74 -12.22
CA LEU A 54 -4.21 -2.44 -11.68
C LEU A 54 -5.46 -2.20 -12.55
N ASP A 55 -5.63 -0.99 -13.09
CA ASP A 55 -6.66 -0.66 -14.07
C ASP A 55 -6.45 -1.32 -15.46
N GLY A 56 -5.39 -2.11 -15.63
CA GLY A 56 -5.16 -2.95 -16.80
C GLY A 56 -4.17 -2.37 -17.80
N GLU A 57 -3.57 -1.22 -17.51
CA GLU A 57 -2.62 -0.57 -18.42
C GLU A 57 -1.30 -1.36 -18.55
N THR A 58 -0.68 -1.24 -19.72
CA THR A 58 0.66 -1.81 -19.98
C THR A 58 1.74 -0.92 -19.36
N PRO A 59 2.93 -1.45 -19.01
CA PRO A 59 4.02 -0.64 -18.44
C PRO A 59 4.38 0.59 -19.29
N ALA A 60 4.36 0.46 -20.61
CA ALA A 60 4.58 1.55 -21.55
C ALA A 60 3.45 2.61 -21.49
N GLY A 61 2.19 2.17 -21.39
CA GLY A 61 1.05 3.07 -21.21
C GLY A 61 1.13 3.86 -19.89
N VAL A 62 1.49 3.18 -18.81
CA VAL A 62 1.70 3.82 -17.50
C VAL A 62 2.82 4.86 -17.57
N ALA A 63 3.95 4.51 -18.21
CA ALA A 63 5.08 5.43 -18.42
C ALA A 63 4.64 6.70 -19.17
N GLN A 64 3.86 6.54 -20.25
CA GLN A 64 3.33 7.65 -21.03
C GLN A 64 2.41 8.56 -20.20
N LYS A 65 1.49 8.00 -19.41
CA LYS A 65 0.53 8.78 -18.60
C LYS A 65 1.17 9.46 -17.39
N THR A 66 2.17 8.82 -16.80
CA THR A 66 2.84 9.33 -15.59
C THR A 66 4.06 10.19 -15.90
N GLY A 67 4.56 10.16 -17.14
CA GLY A 67 5.70 10.96 -17.60
C GLY A 67 7.05 10.47 -17.08
N ILE A 68 7.14 9.23 -16.60
CA ILE A 68 8.40 8.61 -16.15
C ILE A 68 8.82 7.47 -17.06
N SER A 69 10.10 7.09 -17.01
CA SER A 69 10.61 5.96 -17.79
C SER A 69 10.00 4.63 -17.36
N GLU A 70 9.86 3.70 -18.30
CA GLU A 70 9.38 2.34 -18.04
C GLU A 70 10.20 1.63 -16.96
N GLN A 71 11.51 1.89 -16.89
CA GLN A 71 12.36 1.35 -15.82
C GLN A 71 11.92 1.83 -14.42
N ARG A 72 11.50 3.09 -14.28
CA ARG A 72 10.99 3.61 -13.00
C ARG A 72 9.60 3.04 -12.68
N VAL A 73 8.79 2.76 -13.70
CA VAL A 73 7.51 2.06 -13.55
C VAL A 73 7.73 0.63 -13.05
N GLN A 74 8.62 -0.14 -13.67
CA GLN A 74 8.97 -1.49 -13.23
C GLN A 74 9.56 -1.50 -11.81
N LYS A 75 10.38 -0.50 -11.46
CA LYS A 75 10.88 -0.32 -10.09
C LYS A 75 9.73 -0.11 -9.10
N ALA A 76 8.72 0.68 -9.46
CA ALA A 76 7.54 0.85 -8.62
C ALA A 76 6.80 -0.48 -8.40
N TYR A 77 6.69 -1.32 -9.43
CA TYR A 77 6.03 -2.62 -9.35
C TYR A 77 6.77 -3.59 -8.42
N ARG A 78 8.11 -3.64 -8.52
CA ARG A 78 8.96 -4.40 -7.60
C ARG A 78 8.81 -3.93 -6.15
N LEU A 79 8.94 -2.61 -5.93
CA LEU A 79 8.80 -2.02 -4.61
C LEU A 79 7.43 -2.30 -3.99
N PHE A 80 6.37 -2.29 -4.81
CA PHE A 80 5.04 -2.68 -4.36
C PHE A 80 5.00 -4.15 -3.92
N ALA A 81 5.47 -5.07 -4.75
CA ALA A 81 5.53 -6.50 -4.42
C ALA A 81 6.30 -6.75 -3.12
N ASP A 82 7.50 -6.18 -3.01
CA ASP A 82 8.37 -6.33 -1.84
C ASP A 82 7.70 -5.78 -0.57
N THR A 83 7.06 -4.61 -0.66
CA THR A 83 6.32 -4.01 0.46
C THR A 83 5.21 -4.91 0.97
N ILE A 84 4.39 -5.48 0.08
CA ILE A 84 3.29 -6.36 0.46
C ILE A 84 3.83 -7.67 1.07
N ILE A 85 4.91 -8.24 0.51
CA ILE A 85 5.54 -9.45 1.04
C ILE A 85 6.11 -9.20 2.44
N LEU A 86 6.87 -8.12 2.64
CA LEU A 86 7.43 -7.77 3.93
C LEU A 86 6.33 -7.53 4.96
N TYR A 87 5.28 -6.79 4.61
CA TYR A 87 4.15 -6.59 5.50
C TYR A 87 3.47 -7.91 5.88
N SER A 88 3.28 -8.81 4.91
CA SER A 88 2.69 -10.13 5.17
C SER A 88 3.52 -11.04 6.07
N ARG A 89 4.83 -10.79 6.12
CA ARG A 89 5.77 -11.47 7.02
C ARG A 89 5.83 -10.83 8.41
N GLY A 90 5.03 -9.80 8.67
CA GLY A 90 4.94 -9.13 9.97
C GLY A 90 6.00 -8.05 10.19
N TYR A 91 6.69 -7.58 9.13
CA TYR A 91 7.62 -6.45 9.26
C TYR A 91 6.83 -5.15 9.52
N ASN A 92 7.35 -4.32 10.43
CA ASN A 92 6.76 -3.03 10.74
C ASN A 92 7.14 -1.96 9.69
N ALA A 93 6.48 -0.79 9.74
CA ALA A 93 6.65 0.23 8.70
C ALA A 93 8.08 0.79 8.63
N ASP A 94 8.79 0.85 9.76
CA ASP A 94 10.18 1.34 9.82
C ASP A 94 11.16 0.32 9.23
N GLN A 95 10.96 -0.97 9.47
CA GLN A 95 11.75 -2.04 8.84
C GLN A 95 11.50 -2.10 7.33
N ILE A 96 10.26 -1.91 6.89
CA ILE A 96 9.93 -1.83 5.47
C ILE A 96 10.64 -0.62 4.84
N LEU A 97 10.67 0.53 5.51
CA LEU A 97 11.42 1.70 5.07
C LEU A 97 12.93 1.39 4.98
N GLU A 98 13.51 0.71 5.98
CA GLU A 98 14.94 0.36 5.99
C GLU A 98 15.31 -0.56 4.82
N ILE A 99 14.46 -1.54 4.51
CA ILE A 99 14.72 -2.53 3.44
C ILE A 99 14.45 -1.95 2.05
N THR A 100 13.33 -1.24 1.88
CA THR A 100 12.87 -0.78 0.56
C THR A 100 13.32 0.64 0.21
N GLY A 101 13.76 1.42 1.21
CA GLY A 101 14.01 2.85 1.10
C GLY A 101 12.76 3.69 0.86
N LEU A 102 11.56 3.10 0.98
CA LEU A 102 10.30 3.82 0.78
C LEU A 102 9.86 4.54 2.06
N PRO A 103 9.53 5.84 1.99
CA PRO A 103 8.94 6.53 3.13
C PRO A 103 7.68 5.78 3.59
N SER A 104 7.49 5.67 4.91
CA SER A 104 6.38 4.91 5.53
C SER A 104 5.00 5.31 5.00
N ARG A 105 4.89 6.56 4.55
CA ARG A 105 3.73 7.08 3.82
C ARG A 105 3.41 6.28 2.54
N VAL A 106 4.40 6.07 1.66
CA VAL A 106 4.23 5.38 0.38
C VAL A 106 3.98 3.90 0.61
N ALA A 107 4.65 3.31 1.59
CA ALA A 107 4.34 1.94 2.03
C ALA A 107 2.87 1.82 2.49
N GLY A 108 2.38 2.79 3.27
CA GLY A 108 0.96 2.86 3.63
C GLY A 108 0.01 3.03 2.45
N GLU A 109 0.39 3.83 1.45
CA GLU A 109 -0.35 3.95 0.18
C GLU A 109 -0.42 2.63 -0.58
N PHE A 110 0.66 1.86 -0.63
CA PHE A 110 0.67 0.54 -1.23
C PHE A 110 -0.21 -0.46 -0.49
N LEU A 111 -0.12 -0.49 0.84
CA LEU A 111 -0.94 -1.38 1.65
C LEU A 111 -2.43 -1.06 1.52
N LEU A 112 -2.81 0.22 1.53
CA LEU A 112 -4.20 0.58 1.27
C LEU A 112 -4.63 0.14 -0.13
N LEU A 113 -3.79 0.38 -1.14
CA LEU A 113 -4.11 0.00 -2.53
C LEU A 113 -4.31 -1.52 -2.66
N TYR A 114 -3.51 -2.32 -1.95
CA TYR A 114 -3.65 -3.77 -1.90
C TYR A 114 -4.96 -4.21 -1.23
N GLU A 115 -5.25 -3.68 -0.04
CA GLU A 115 -6.49 -3.99 0.71
C GLU A 115 -7.76 -3.58 -0.03
N THR A 116 -7.73 -2.43 -0.72
CA THR A 116 -8.88 -1.92 -1.47
C THR A 116 -9.08 -2.65 -2.80
N THR A 117 -8.00 -3.08 -3.45
CA THR A 117 -8.06 -3.78 -4.74
C THR A 117 -8.30 -5.29 -4.60
N GLY A 118 -7.99 -5.87 -3.44
CA GLY A 118 -7.98 -7.32 -3.17
C GLY A 118 -9.30 -8.09 -3.35
N ARG A 119 -10.37 -7.45 -3.84
CA ARG A 119 -11.63 -8.12 -4.26
C ARG A 119 -11.99 -7.92 -5.74
N ARG A 120 -11.36 -6.98 -6.46
CA ARG A 120 -11.79 -6.56 -7.81
C ARG A 120 -10.85 -7.03 -8.91
N GLN A 121 -9.56 -7.23 -8.63
CA GLN A 121 -8.53 -7.44 -9.64
C GLN A 121 -7.47 -8.47 -9.19
N GLU A 122 -7.92 -9.65 -8.73
CA GLU A 122 -7.04 -10.70 -8.22
C GLU A 122 -6.03 -11.20 -9.26
N THR A 123 -6.45 -11.39 -10.52
CA THR A 123 -5.59 -11.88 -11.61
C THR A 123 -4.36 -11.00 -11.86
N ARG A 124 -4.53 -9.67 -11.88
CA ARG A 124 -3.42 -8.73 -12.13
C ARG A 124 -2.45 -8.65 -10.96
N LEU A 125 -2.96 -8.79 -9.74
CA LEU A 125 -2.10 -8.88 -8.56
C LEU A 125 -1.27 -10.17 -8.61
N ASP A 126 -1.89 -11.30 -8.93
CA ASP A 126 -1.20 -12.58 -9.07
C ASP A 126 -0.14 -12.54 -10.18
N ASP A 127 -0.42 -11.92 -11.32
CA ASP A 127 0.55 -11.70 -12.40
C ASP A 127 1.76 -10.85 -11.93
N LEU A 128 1.50 -9.78 -11.18
CA LEU A 128 2.54 -8.90 -10.63
C LEU A 128 3.43 -9.67 -9.66
N PHE A 129 2.84 -10.41 -8.71
CA PHE A 129 3.62 -11.23 -7.78
C PHE A 129 4.40 -12.32 -8.52
N SER A 130 3.81 -13.03 -9.48
CA SER A 130 4.51 -14.05 -10.27
C SER A 130 5.73 -13.47 -11.00
N THR A 131 5.59 -12.28 -11.57
CA THR A 131 6.63 -11.63 -12.39
C THR A 131 7.77 -11.06 -11.55
N TYR A 132 7.49 -10.52 -10.36
CA TYR A 132 8.48 -9.77 -9.58
C TYR A 132 8.98 -10.50 -8.31
N THR A 133 8.35 -11.63 -7.94
CA THR A 133 8.68 -12.44 -6.74
C THR A 133 9.52 -13.68 -7.05
N THR A 134 10.28 -13.72 -8.15
CA THR A 134 11.01 -14.94 -8.57
C THR A 134 12.11 -15.40 -7.57
N GLY A 135 12.44 -14.63 -6.52
CA GLY A 135 13.43 -15.01 -5.49
C GLY A 135 12.92 -15.17 -4.07
N ILE A 136 11.64 -14.87 -3.79
CA ILE A 136 11.11 -14.83 -2.42
C ILE A 136 9.78 -15.58 -2.40
N SER A 137 9.84 -16.91 -2.46
CA SER A 137 8.65 -17.75 -2.43
C SER A 137 7.75 -17.43 -1.22
N GLN A 138 6.44 -17.51 -1.48
CA GLN A 138 5.26 -17.49 -0.60
C GLN A 138 4.46 -16.18 -0.61
N ARG A 139 3.20 -16.34 -1.07
CA ARG A 139 2.08 -15.39 -1.05
C ARG A 139 1.85 -14.88 0.39
N PRO A 140 1.40 -13.63 0.59
CA PRO A 140 0.86 -13.22 1.88
C PRO A 140 -0.21 -14.20 2.37
N VAL A 141 -0.02 -14.81 3.53
CA VAL A 141 -1.06 -15.62 4.16
C VAL A 141 -2.14 -14.65 4.64
N ARG A 142 -3.32 -14.69 4.00
CA ARG A 142 -4.52 -13.99 4.51
C ARG A 142 -4.92 -14.66 5.82
N THR A 143 -4.77 -13.96 6.94
CA THR A 143 -5.35 -14.34 8.24
C THR A 143 -6.75 -13.77 8.36
#